data_AF-A0A2E0SGZ5-F1
#
_entry.id   AF-A0A2E0SGZ5-F1
#
_cell.length_a   1.000
_cell.length_b   1.000
_cell.length_c   1.000
_cell.angle_alpha   90.00
_cell.angle_beta   90.00
_cell.angle_gamma   90.00
#
_symmetry.space_group_name_H-M   'P 1'
#
loop_
_entity.id
_entity.type
_entity.pdbx_description
1 polymer ?
#
loop_
_entity_poly.entity_id
_entity_poly.type
_entity_poly.pdbx_seq_one_letter_code
_entity_poly.pdbx_strand_id
1 'polypeptide(L)'
;MPLAVAPYLPPPAYVTDVVNQKSEGLGDIFATDATRSVMSRLRVSGLTYPLRRPCQASFIPNTGEFLVEEFSGFVGRGESFDAAKEAWALSVHAAFQDLLHKRHFEFTADEEKVWSVLSSNIDVAVYRNNTPLMVTQFGRVRQVRPYPSQIEWDNGYRESINISQVDADDFITYKSGQPFEAVVTRDPVSFRLKRIVHIKRISEPTQLSAEKEAELLDSIGSSKTLPEGDWK
;
A
#
# COMPACT_ATOMS: atom_id res chain seq x y z
N MET A 1 27.98 -16.93 -4.63
CA MET A 1 26.77 -17.78 -4.74
C MET A 1 25.67 -16.91 -5.33
N PRO A 2 25.14 -17.22 -6.52
CA PRO A 2 24.07 -16.43 -7.13
C PRO A 2 22.78 -16.59 -6.32
N LEU A 3 22.13 -15.49 -5.97
CA LEU A 3 20.81 -15.47 -5.34
C LEU A 3 19.80 -15.95 -6.39
N ALA A 4 19.15 -17.07 -6.12
CA ALA A 4 18.05 -17.56 -6.94
C ALA A 4 16.89 -16.55 -6.86
N VAL A 5 16.62 -15.88 -7.98
CA VAL A 5 15.46 -14.99 -8.13
C VAL A 5 14.21 -15.87 -8.08
N ALA A 6 13.34 -15.63 -7.11
CA ALA A 6 12.07 -16.34 -7.02
C ALA A 6 11.22 -16.06 -8.28
N PRO A 7 10.59 -17.08 -8.88
CA PRO A 7 9.74 -16.89 -10.05
C PRO A 7 8.56 -15.99 -9.70
N TYR A 8 8.34 -14.95 -10.51
CA TYR A 8 7.17 -14.09 -10.42
C TYR A 8 5.91 -14.91 -10.70
N LEU A 9 5.02 -15.01 -9.70
CA LEU A 9 3.68 -15.55 -9.88
C LEU A 9 2.76 -14.40 -10.31
N PRO A 10 2.08 -14.50 -11.46
CA PRO A 10 1.11 -13.48 -11.85
C PRO A 10 -0.01 -13.38 -10.81
N PRO A 11 -0.59 -12.17 -10.60
CA PRO A 11 -1.75 -12.02 -9.73
C PRO A 11 -2.90 -12.93 -10.18
N PRO A 12 -3.77 -13.38 -9.26
CA PRO A 12 -4.91 -14.23 -9.61
C PRO A 12 -5.74 -13.56 -10.70
N ALA A 13 -6.04 -14.30 -11.77
CA ALA A 13 -6.83 -13.81 -12.88
C ALA A 13 -8.17 -13.25 -12.37
N TYR A 14 -8.47 -12.01 -12.72
CA TYR A 14 -9.77 -11.39 -12.44
C TYR A 14 -10.84 -12.18 -13.20
N VAL A 15 -11.74 -12.83 -12.46
CA VAL A 15 -12.85 -13.59 -13.05
C VAL A 15 -13.79 -12.58 -13.72
N THR A 16 -13.74 -12.53 -15.05
CA THR A 16 -14.62 -11.72 -15.89
C THR A 16 -15.70 -12.62 -16.46
N ASP A 17 -16.72 -12.94 -15.65
CA ASP A 17 -17.95 -13.56 -16.16
C ASP A 17 -19.16 -12.72 -15.74
N VAL A 18 -19.53 -11.78 -16.61
CA VAL A 18 -20.87 -11.16 -16.59
C VAL A 18 -21.71 -11.88 -17.63
N VAL A 19 -22.21 -13.06 -17.28
CA VAL A 19 -23.25 -13.73 -18.05
C VAL A 19 -24.60 -13.24 -17.55
N ASN A 20 -25.24 -12.43 -18.38
CA ASN A 20 -26.58 -11.90 -18.23
C ASN A 20 -27.59 -13.07 -18.40
N GLN A 21 -28.01 -13.72 -17.31
CA GLN A 21 -29.12 -14.68 -17.34
C GLN A 21 -30.37 -14.09 -16.70
N LYS A 22 -31.38 -13.98 -17.56
CA LYS A 22 -32.76 -13.58 -17.31
C LYS A 22 -33.40 -14.63 -16.37
N SER A 23 -33.72 -14.26 -15.14
CA SER A 23 -34.44 -15.14 -14.21
C SER A 23 -35.95 -15.00 -14.39
N GLU A 24 -36.56 -15.92 -15.13
CA GLU A 24 -37.99 -16.22 -15.01
C GLU A 24 -38.20 -17.20 -13.84
N GLY A 25 -39.26 -16.97 -13.08
CA GLY A 25 -39.45 -17.50 -11.73
C GLY A 25 -39.69 -19.01 -11.63
N LEU A 26 -39.19 -19.58 -10.53
CA LEU A 26 -39.62 -20.84 -9.94
C LEU A 26 -39.01 -21.00 -8.54
N GLY A 27 -39.86 -21.24 -7.53
CA GLY A 27 -39.50 -22.05 -6.36
C GLY A 27 -38.95 -21.34 -5.12
N ASP A 28 -39.87 -20.77 -4.34
CA ASP A 28 -39.72 -20.34 -2.95
C ASP A 28 -39.57 -21.55 -1.98
N ILE A 29 -38.51 -22.37 -2.14
CA ILE A 29 -38.23 -23.55 -1.28
C ILE A 29 -36.78 -23.61 -0.76
N PHE A 30 -35.89 -22.72 -1.21
CA PHE A 30 -34.59 -22.50 -0.57
C PHE A 30 -34.53 -21.04 -0.10
N ALA A 31 -35.17 -20.76 1.04
CA ALA A 31 -34.86 -19.55 1.78
C ALA A 31 -33.37 -19.61 2.12
N THR A 32 -32.57 -18.95 1.29
CA THR A 32 -31.12 -18.90 1.34
C THR A 32 -30.67 -18.59 2.76
N ASP A 33 -29.98 -19.52 3.42
CA ASP A 33 -29.25 -19.34 4.69
C ASP A 33 -28.05 -18.39 4.49
N ALA A 34 -28.27 -17.29 3.77
CA ALA A 34 -27.27 -16.29 3.52
C ALA A 34 -27.12 -15.43 4.78
N THR A 35 -25.96 -15.51 5.43
CA THR A 35 -25.64 -14.61 6.54
C THR A 35 -25.32 -13.23 5.99
N ARG A 36 -26.14 -12.24 6.33
CA ARG A 36 -25.96 -10.86 5.89
C ARG A 36 -25.23 -10.04 6.95
N SER A 37 -24.35 -9.16 6.51
CA SER A 37 -23.66 -8.20 7.38
C SER A 37 -23.48 -6.86 6.68
N VAL A 38 -23.38 -5.79 7.47
CA VAL A 38 -23.11 -4.44 6.97
C VAL A 38 -21.70 -4.03 7.36
N MET A 39 -20.92 -3.52 6.42
CA MET A 39 -19.53 -3.13 6.62
C MET A 39 -19.34 -1.64 6.32
N SER A 40 -18.82 -0.88 7.29
CA SER A 40 -18.48 0.55 7.11
C SER A 40 -16.99 0.79 6.83
N ARG A 41 -16.16 -0.25 6.99
CA ARG A 41 -14.72 -0.21 6.76
C ARG A 41 -14.20 -1.57 6.34
N LEU A 42 -13.24 -1.58 5.44
CA LEU A 42 -12.49 -2.77 5.06
C LEU A 42 -11.16 -2.78 5.83
N ARG A 43 -10.82 -3.90 6.47
CA ARG A 43 -9.58 -4.07 7.24
C ARG A 43 -8.82 -5.27 6.74
N VAL A 44 -7.53 -5.08 6.45
CA VAL A 44 -6.63 -6.13 5.96
C VAL A 44 -5.24 -5.90 6.53
N SER A 45 -4.70 -6.86 7.26
CA SER A 45 -3.31 -6.83 7.77
C SER A 45 -2.92 -5.50 8.47
N GLY A 46 -3.83 -4.94 9.28
CA GLY A 46 -3.62 -3.66 9.99
C GLY A 46 -3.91 -2.40 9.15
N LEU A 47 -4.08 -2.52 7.83
CA LEU A 47 -4.55 -1.43 6.98
C LEU A 47 -6.07 -1.28 7.08
N THR A 48 -6.54 -0.04 7.05
CA THR A 48 -7.97 0.29 7.05
C THR A 48 -8.30 1.11 5.80
N TYR A 49 -9.22 0.59 4.99
CA TYR A 49 -9.76 1.29 3.83
C TYR A 49 -11.08 1.95 4.23
N PRO A 50 -11.15 3.30 4.20
CA PRO A 50 -12.38 4.01 4.46
C PRO A 50 -13.36 3.76 3.30
N LEU A 51 -14.54 3.25 3.62
CA LEU A 51 -15.61 3.10 2.62
C LEU A 51 -16.41 4.41 2.58
N ARG A 52 -16.78 4.85 1.37
CA ARG A 52 -17.60 6.06 1.17
C ARG A 52 -19.02 5.88 1.72
N ARG A 53 -19.51 4.64 1.74
CA ARG A 53 -20.83 4.23 2.22
C ARG A 53 -20.73 2.86 2.88
N PRO A 54 -21.62 2.53 3.83
CA PRO A 54 -21.74 1.15 4.31
C PRO A 54 -22.11 0.21 3.17
N CYS A 55 -21.42 -0.93 3.07
CA CYS A 55 -21.62 -1.95 2.06
C CYS A 55 -22.38 -3.15 2.62
N GLN A 56 -23.21 -3.79 1.80
CA GLN A 56 -23.92 -5.02 2.16
C GLN A 56 -23.13 -6.25 1.72
N ALA A 57 -22.82 -7.10 2.69
CA ALA A 57 -22.12 -8.35 2.46
C ALA A 57 -23.02 -9.54 2.77
N SER A 58 -22.95 -10.57 1.92
CA SER A 58 -23.67 -11.82 2.08
C SER A 58 -22.68 -12.99 2.02
N PHE A 59 -22.75 -13.87 3.00
CA PHE A 59 -22.05 -15.14 2.98
C PHE A 59 -23.04 -16.27 2.68
N ILE A 60 -22.71 -17.13 1.72
CA ILE A 60 -23.52 -18.26 1.29
C ILE A 60 -22.83 -19.54 1.79
N PRO A 61 -23.28 -20.15 2.91
CA PRO A 61 -22.59 -21.28 3.54
C PRO A 61 -22.41 -22.48 2.60
N ASN A 62 -23.39 -22.75 1.75
CA ASN A 62 -23.37 -23.90 0.85
C ASN A 62 -22.27 -23.82 -0.20
N THR A 63 -21.92 -22.62 -0.66
CA THR A 63 -20.84 -22.40 -1.65
C THR A 63 -19.54 -21.93 -0.99
N GLY A 64 -19.58 -21.53 0.28
CA GLY A 64 -18.45 -20.90 0.97
C GLY A 64 -18.11 -19.52 0.41
N GLU A 65 -19.04 -18.87 -0.30
CA GLU A 65 -18.79 -17.59 -0.98
C GLU A 65 -19.19 -16.40 -0.14
N PHE A 66 -18.32 -15.39 -0.10
CA PHE A 66 -18.54 -14.08 0.49
C PHE A 66 -18.61 -13.03 -0.62
N LEU A 67 -19.77 -12.41 -0.75
CA LEU A 67 -20.10 -11.45 -1.78
C LEU A 67 -20.39 -10.09 -1.15
N VAL A 68 -19.91 -9.02 -1.78
CA VAL A 68 -20.21 -7.65 -1.38
C VAL A 68 -20.78 -6.93 -2.59
N GLU A 69 -22.04 -6.50 -2.51
CA GLU A 69 -22.83 -6.02 -3.65
C GLU A 69 -22.13 -4.87 -4.38
N GLU A 70 -21.55 -3.94 -3.62
CA GLU A 70 -20.90 -2.76 -4.16
C GLU A 70 -19.53 -3.05 -4.79
N PHE A 71 -18.92 -4.20 -4.49
CA PHE A 71 -17.65 -4.65 -5.03
C PHE A 71 -17.85 -5.80 -6.04
N SER A 72 -18.82 -5.62 -6.95
CA SER A 72 -19.09 -6.57 -8.03
C SER A 72 -17.81 -6.87 -8.82
N GLY A 73 -17.37 -8.13 -8.79
CA GLY A 73 -16.08 -8.57 -9.37
C GLY A 73 -15.13 -9.20 -8.35
N PHE A 74 -15.38 -9.02 -7.05
CA PHE A 74 -14.62 -9.67 -5.98
C PHE A 74 -15.47 -10.70 -5.25
N VAL A 75 -14.98 -11.93 -5.16
CA VAL A 75 -15.61 -13.03 -4.41
C VAL A 75 -14.59 -13.61 -3.46
N GLY A 76 -14.93 -13.67 -2.18
CA GLY A 76 -14.16 -14.42 -1.19
C GLY A 76 -14.64 -15.85 -1.13
N ARG A 77 -13.72 -16.80 -1.02
CA ARG A 77 -14.05 -18.22 -0.88
C ARG A 77 -13.37 -18.79 0.36
N GLY A 78 -14.11 -19.52 1.17
CA GLY A 78 -13.60 -20.16 2.38
C GLY A 78 -14.62 -21.08 3.05
N GLU A 79 -14.12 -21.99 3.87
CA GLU A 79 -14.95 -22.98 4.61
C GLU A 79 -15.78 -22.33 5.73
N SER A 80 -15.47 -21.08 6.09
CA SER A 80 -16.17 -20.31 7.12
C SER A 80 -16.40 -18.89 6.66
N PHE A 81 -17.34 -18.20 7.33
CA PHE A 81 -17.61 -16.78 7.12
C PHE A 81 -16.34 -15.92 7.21
N ASP A 82 -15.53 -16.12 8.26
CA ASP A 82 -14.33 -15.33 8.50
C ASP A 82 -13.25 -15.60 7.44
N ALA A 83 -13.05 -16.87 7.05
CA ALA A 83 -12.09 -17.24 6.02
C ALA A 83 -12.48 -16.67 4.65
N ALA A 84 -13.76 -16.79 4.27
CA ALA A 84 -14.26 -16.25 3.01
C ALA A 84 -14.18 -14.71 3.00
N LYS A 85 -14.54 -14.05 4.10
CA LYS A 85 -14.40 -12.60 4.26
C LYS A 85 -12.95 -12.13 4.17
N GLU A 86 -12.02 -12.84 4.80
CA GLU A 86 -10.59 -12.52 4.74
C GLU A 86 -10.05 -12.69 3.31
N ALA A 87 -10.42 -13.78 2.62
CA ALA A 87 -10.05 -13.99 1.22
C ALA A 87 -10.59 -12.90 0.29
N TRP A 88 -11.86 -12.48 0.49
CA TRP A 88 -12.43 -11.33 -0.21
C TRP A 88 -11.66 -10.04 0.08
N ALA A 89 -11.35 -9.80 1.35
CA ALA A 89 -10.67 -8.58 1.77
C ALA A 89 -9.25 -8.51 1.19
N LEU A 90 -8.53 -9.63 1.15
CA LEU A 90 -7.21 -9.76 0.54
C LEU A 90 -7.24 -9.54 -0.98
N SER A 91 -8.25 -10.04 -1.69
CA SER A 91 -8.36 -9.84 -3.14
C SER A 91 -8.64 -8.37 -3.50
N VAL A 92 -9.54 -7.71 -2.76
CA VAL A 92 -9.77 -6.26 -2.88
C VAL A 92 -8.51 -5.48 -2.55
N HIS A 93 -7.80 -5.84 -1.47
CA HIS A 93 -6.54 -5.22 -1.08
C HIS A 93 -5.48 -5.30 -2.19
N ALA A 94 -5.26 -6.50 -2.74
CA ALA A 94 -4.26 -6.73 -3.77
C ALA A 94 -4.56 -5.89 -5.02
N ALA A 95 -5.79 -5.95 -5.52
CA ALA A 95 -6.21 -5.17 -6.68
C ALA A 95 -6.11 -3.65 -6.45
N PHE A 96 -6.51 -3.19 -5.26
CA PHE A 96 -6.40 -1.78 -4.91
C PHE A 96 -4.94 -1.31 -4.88
N GLN A 97 -4.04 -2.07 -4.24
CA GLN A 97 -2.63 -1.69 -4.16
C GLN A 97 -1.93 -1.74 -5.53
N ASP A 98 -2.23 -2.73 -6.36
CA ASP A 98 -1.66 -2.84 -7.70
C ASP A 98 -2.05 -1.63 -8.57
N LEU A 99 -3.34 -1.26 -8.56
CA LEU A 99 -3.86 -0.16 -9.37
C LEU A 99 -3.56 1.24 -8.80
N LEU A 100 -3.38 1.38 -7.48
CA LEU A 100 -3.16 2.68 -6.83
C LEU A 100 -1.90 3.41 -7.33
N HIS A 101 -0.88 2.65 -7.73
CA HIS A 101 0.43 3.18 -8.15
C HIS A 101 0.51 3.49 -9.65
N LYS A 102 -0.46 3.02 -10.44
CA LYS A 102 -0.51 3.25 -11.89
C LYS A 102 -1.12 4.62 -12.22
N ARG A 103 -0.70 5.18 -13.34
CA ARG A 103 -1.33 6.35 -13.97
C ARG A 103 -2.50 5.90 -14.85
N HIS A 104 -3.45 6.79 -15.09
CA HIS A 104 -4.65 6.48 -15.90
C HIS A 104 -4.32 5.94 -17.30
N PHE A 105 -3.23 6.39 -17.93
CA PHE A 105 -2.82 5.90 -19.25
C PHE A 105 -2.12 4.53 -19.21
N GLU A 106 -1.75 4.03 -18.03
CA GLU A 106 -1.15 2.70 -17.83
C GLU A 106 -2.20 1.61 -17.61
N PHE A 107 -3.47 1.99 -17.45
CA PHE A 107 -4.57 1.04 -17.26
C PHE A 107 -4.96 0.37 -18.56
N THR A 108 -5.13 -0.95 -18.49
CA THR A 108 -5.94 -1.67 -19.47
C THR A 108 -7.43 -1.36 -19.28
N ALA A 109 -8.26 -1.65 -20.28
CA ALA A 109 -9.71 -1.42 -20.21
C ALA A 109 -10.39 -2.18 -19.06
N ASP A 110 -9.87 -3.36 -18.68
CA ASP A 110 -10.43 -4.14 -17.57
C ASP A 110 -9.95 -3.60 -16.21
N GLU A 111 -8.69 -3.17 -16.11
CA GLU A 111 -8.18 -2.50 -14.92
C GLU A 111 -8.90 -1.19 -14.65
N GLU A 112 -9.25 -0.43 -15.69
CA GLU A 112 -10.04 0.80 -15.55
C GLU A 112 -11.43 0.53 -14.95
N LYS A 113 -12.09 -0.57 -15.36
CA LYS A 113 -13.37 -1.00 -14.76
C LYS A 113 -13.20 -1.38 -13.29
N VAL A 114 -12.17 -2.17 -12.96
CA VAL A 114 -11.87 -2.55 -11.58
C VAL A 114 -11.56 -1.31 -10.73
N TRP A 115 -10.74 -0.40 -11.25
CA TRP A 115 -10.41 0.85 -10.58
C TRP A 115 -11.64 1.74 -10.37
N SER A 116 -12.55 1.80 -11.34
CA SER A 116 -13.82 2.52 -11.22
C SER A 116 -14.66 1.98 -10.05
N VAL A 117 -14.81 0.66 -9.95
CA VAL A 117 -15.52 0.02 -8.82
C VAL A 117 -14.81 0.32 -7.49
N LEU A 118 -13.49 0.14 -7.43
CA LEU A 118 -12.72 0.36 -6.21
C LEU A 118 -12.78 1.81 -5.73
N SER A 119 -12.53 2.79 -6.62
CA SER A 119 -12.49 4.22 -6.29
C SER A 119 -13.86 4.84 -6.02
N SER A 120 -14.93 4.23 -6.56
CA SER A 120 -16.32 4.60 -6.27
C SER A 120 -16.77 4.18 -4.87
N ASN A 121 -16.14 3.14 -4.29
CA ASN A 121 -16.52 2.60 -2.99
C ASN A 121 -15.52 2.93 -1.88
N ILE A 122 -14.23 2.98 -2.20
CA ILE A 122 -13.15 3.35 -1.28
C ILE A 122 -12.90 4.85 -1.41
N ASP A 123 -12.86 5.55 -0.27
CA ASP A 123 -12.43 6.94 -0.27
C ASP A 123 -10.90 7.03 -0.42
N VAL A 124 -10.45 7.08 -1.67
CA VAL A 124 -9.02 7.12 -2.04
C VAL A 124 -8.33 8.36 -1.47
N ALA A 125 -9.02 9.49 -1.38
CA ALA A 125 -8.45 10.72 -0.85
C ALA A 125 -8.20 10.59 0.66
N VAL A 126 -9.20 10.11 1.40
CA VAL A 126 -9.07 9.84 2.85
C VAL A 126 -8.03 8.75 3.10
N TYR A 127 -7.99 7.71 2.27
CA TYR A 127 -6.96 6.67 2.35
C TYR A 127 -5.56 7.26 2.20
N ARG A 128 -5.30 8.03 1.12
CA ARG A 128 -3.98 8.64 0.87
C ARG A 128 -3.56 9.62 1.97
N ASN A 129 -4.51 10.34 2.54
CA ASN A 129 -4.24 11.29 3.62
C ASN A 129 -4.04 10.64 4.99
N ASN A 130 -4.49 9.38 5.18
CA ASN A 130 -4.38 8.69 6.46
C ASN A 130 -3.30 7.61 6.48
N THR A 131 -2.97 7.01 5.33
CA THR A 131 -1.93 5.99 5.21
C THR A 131 -0.55 6.63 5.42
N PRO A 132 0.21 6.21 6.44
CA PRO A 132 1.55 6.74 6.65
C PRO A 132 2.48 6.45 5.47
N LEU A 133 3.33 7.41 5.13
CA LEU A 133 4.37 7.23 4.11
C LEU A 133 5.59 6.57 4.75
N MET A 134 6.04 5.45 4.20
CA MET A 134 7.32 4.85 4.57
C MET A 134 8.40 5.38 3.65
N VAL A 135 9.42 6.02 4.22
CA VAL A 135 10.55 6.59 3.47
C VAL A 135 11.87 6.25 4.15
N THR A 136 12.88 5.92 3.35
CA THR A 136 14.25 5.83 3.81
C THR A 136 14.87 7.21 3.79
N GLN A 137 15.44 7.65 4.90
CA GLN A 137 16.06 8.96 5.04
C GLN A 137 17.40 8.88 5.76
N PHE A 138 18.31 9.78 5.40
CA PHE A 138 19.60 9.93 6.05
C PHE A 138 19.56 11.12 6.99
N GLY A 139 20.22 10.99 8.13
CA GLY A 139 20.27 12.06 9.12
C GLY A 139 21.45 11.93 10.05
N ARG A 140 21.54 12.87 10.98
CA ARG A 140 22.50 12.84 12.09
C ARG A 140 21.86 13.32 13.38
N VAL A 141 22.28 12.74 14.49
CA VAL A 141 21.84 13.19 15.81
C VAL A 141 22.43 14.56 16.09
N ARG A 142 21.60 15.54 16.45
CA ARG A 142 22.06 16.89 16.81
C ARG A 142 22.18 17.07 18.31
N GLN A 143 21.17 16.62 19.06
CA GLN A 143 21.10 16.84 20.50
C GLN A 143 20.77 15.53 21.24
N VAL A 144 21.38 15.36 22.42
CA VAL A 144 21.22 14.18 23.29
C VAL A 144 21.05 14.64 24.75
N ARG A 145 19.89 14.38 25.37
CA ARG A 145 19.63 14.53 26.83
C ARG A 145 18.36 13.75 27.29
N PRO A 146 18.44 12.73 28.16
CA PRO A 146 19.57 11.81 28.35
C PRO A 146 19.80 10.89 27.13
N TYR A 147 18.82 10.84 26.23
CA TYR A 147 18.82 10.13 24.95
C TYR A 147 18.73 11.14 23.79
N PRO A 148 18.93 10.72 22.53
CA PRO A 148 18.75 11.59 21.37
C PRO A 148 17.37 12.26 21.38
N SER A 149 17.35 13.59 21.29
CA SER A 149 16.12 14.40 21.37
C SER A 149 15.90 15.26 20.12
N GLN A 150 16.92 15.41 19.28
CA GLN A 150 16.82 16.15 18.02
C GLN A 150 17.73 15.52 16.98
N ILE A 151 17.21 15.42 15.77
CA ILE A 151 17.96 15.01 14.57
C ILE A 151 17.93 16.11 13.53
N GLU A 152 18.93 16.09 12.67
CA GLU A 152 18.94 16.84 11.42
C GLU A 152 18.98 15.86 10.26
N TRP A 153 17.99 15.98 9.38
CA TRP A 153 17.90 15.21 8.15
C TRP A 153 18.88 15.75 7.10
N ASP A 154 19.13 14.95 6.07
CA ASP A 154 19.98 15.28 4.91
C ASP A 154 19.63 16.61 4.22
N ASN A 155 18.35 16.96 4.17
CA ASN A 155 17.85 18.25 3.65
C ASN A 155 18.07 19.44 4.61
N GLY A 156 18.75 19.24 5.74
CA GLY A 156 19.01 20.26 6.76
C GLY A 156 17.83 20.53 7.71
N TYR A 157 16.67 19.90 7.50
CA TYR A 157 15.51 20.04 8.38
C TYR A 157 15.81 19.43 9.74
N ARG A 158 15.50 20.18 10.80
CA ARG A 158 15.69 19.75 12.18
C ARG A 158 14.36 19.34 12.78
N GLU A 159 14.34 18.17 13.37
CA GLU A 159 13.12 17.58 13.92
C GLU A 159 13.39 17.09 15.35
N SER A 160 12.53 17.49 16.29
CA SER A 160 12.55 16.96 17.65
C SER A 160 11.98 15.55 17.66
N ILE A 161 12.66 14.64 18.37
CA ILE A 161 12.23 13.25 18.50
C ILE A 161 11.68 13.00 19.89
N ASN A 162 10.54 12.32 19.92
CA ASN A 162 10.09 11.63 21.12
C ASN A 162 10.53 10.17 21.03
N ILE A 163 11.29 9.66 22.01
CA ILE A 163 11.79 8.28 22.00
C ILE A 163 10.67 7.24 21.96
N SER A 164 9.48 7.54 22.46
CA SER A 164 8.31 6.65 22.32
C SER A 164 7.86 6.44 20.86
N GLN A 165 8.38 7.23 19.92
CA GLN A 165 8.14 7.10 18.49
C GLN A 165 9.27 6.36 17.77
N VAL A 166 10.22 5.76 18.49
CA VAL A 166 11.36 5.05 17.91
C VAL A 166 11.27 3.58 18.29
N ASP A 167 11.00 2.73 17.31
CA ASP A 167 10.90 1.26 17.48
C ASP A 167 12.29 0.58 17.34
N ALA A 168 13.37 1.34 17.52
CA ALA A 168 14.73 0.87 17.38
C ALA A 168 15.54 1.13 18.66
N ASP A 169 15.71 0.08 19.46
CA ASP A 169 16.35 0.13 20.79
C ASP A 169 17.76 0.73 20.75
N ASP A 170 18.51 0.42 19.68
CA ASP A 170 19.87 0.92 19.49
C ASP A 170 19.94 2.44 19.39
N PHE A 171 18.85 3.12 19.01
CA PHE A 171 18.83 4.57 18.84
C PHE A 171 19.20 5.32 20.12
N ILE A 172 18.81 4.78 21.28
CA ILE A 172 19.07 5.39 22.60
C ILE A 172 20.58 5.59 22.82
N THR A 173 21.42 4.77 22.20
CA THR A 173 22.87 4.79 22.38
C THR A 173 23.61 5.71 21.39
N TYR A 174 22.90 6.39 20.48
CA TYR A 174 23.53 7.28 19.49
C TYR A 174 24.05 8.56 20.15
N LYS A 175 25.21 9.03 19.67
CA LYS A 175 25.87 10.25 20.14
C LYS A 175 25.55 11.43 19.22
N SER A 176 25.65 12.65 19.76
CA SER A 176 25.57 13.86 18.94
C SER A 176 26.64 13.83 17.83
N GLY A 177 26.26 14.24 16.63
CA GLY A 177 27.05 14.19 15.40
C GLY A 177 26.96 12.86 14.64
N GLN A 178 26.48 11.79 15.25
CA GLN A 178 26.51 10.46 14.64
C GLN A 178 25.52 10.35 13.48
N PRO A 179 25.98 10.00 12.26
CA PRO A 179 25.10 9.83 11.12
C PRO A 179 24.39 8.47 11.14
N PHE A 180 23.23 8.43 10.51
CA PHE A 180 22.38 7.26 10.44
C PHE A 180 21.55 7.21 9.16
N GLU A 181 21.14 6.01 8.81
CA GLU A 181 20.09 5.72 7.84
C GLU A 181 18.88 5.20 8.61
N ALA A 182 17.69 5.74 8.33
CA ALA A 182 16.46 5.36 9.01
C ALA A 182 15.34 5.09 8.02
N VAL A 183 14.57 4.03 8.28
CA VAL A 183 13.26 3.82 7.68
C VAL A 183 12.25 4.48 8.61
N VAL A 184 11.59 5.52 8.13
CA VAL A 184 10.62 6.30 8.92
C VAL A 184 9.24 6.26 8.31
N THR A 185 8.24 6.36 9.19
CA THR A 185 6.85 6.62 8.81
C THR A 185 6.56 8.11 9.01
N ARG A 186 5.98 8.75 8.00
CA ARG A 186 5.59 10.15 8.01
C ARG A 186 4.09 10.31 7.79
N ASP A 187 3.58 11.42 8.30
CA ASP A 187 2.26 11.89 7.92
C ASP A 187 2.22 12.31 6.45
N PRO A 188 1.30 11.80 5.61
CA PRO A 188 1.31 12.09 4.18
C PRO A 188 1.00 13.55 3.84
N VAL A 189 0.28 14.26 4.72
CA VAL A 189 -0.13 15.66 4.48
C VAL A 189 0.88 16.65 5.05
N SER A 190 1.24 16.50 6.33
CA SER A 190 2.15 17.42 7.02
C SER A 190 3.63 17.04 6.89
N PHE A 191 3.91 15.84 6.38
CA PHE A 191 5.24 15.22 6.32
C PHE A 191 5.97 15.14 7.66
N ARG A 192 5.26 15.31 8.79
CA ARG A 192 5.86 15.18 10.12
C ARG A 192 6.21 13.73 10.42
N LEU A 193 7.32 13.53 11.13
CA LEU A 193 7.74 12.22 11.61
C LEU A 193 6.65 11.64 12.54
N LYS A 194 6.12 10.47 12.18
CA LYS A 194 5.21 9.69 13.04
C LYS A 194 6.01 8.71 13.88
N ARG A 195 6.93 7.97 13.25
CA ARG A 195 7.73 6.94 13.91
C ARG A 195 8.96 6.55 13.11
N ILE A 196 10.06 6.26 13.81
CA ILE A 196 11.26 5.64 13.26
C ILE A 196 11.12 4.12 13.44
N VAL A 197 10.97 3.39 12.33
CA VAL A 197 10.72 1.94 12.33
C VAL A 197 12.02 1.16 12.43
N HIS A 198 13.03 1.59 11.70
CA HIS A 198 14.36 0.99 11.71
C HIS A 198 15.42 2.08 11.63
N ILE A 199 16.56 1.87 12.28
CA ILE A 199 17.70 2.78 12.21
C ILE A 199 19.01 2.02 12.21
N LYS A 200 19.94 2.47 11.39
CA LYS A 200 21.26 1.88 11.22
C LYS A 200 22.33 2.95 11.29
N ARG A 201 23.39 2.67 12.05
CA ARG A 201 24.59 3.51 12.10
C ARG A 201 25.30 3.41 10.76
N ILE A 202 25.64 4.56 10.20
CA ILE A 202 26.51 4.63 9.03
C ILE A 202 27.79 5.35 9.41
N SER A 203 28.91 4.99 8.80
CA SER A 203 30.21 5.58 9.13
C SER A 203 30.36 6.97 8.53
N GLU A 204 29.67 7.23 7.42
CA GLU A 204 29.48 8.51 6.72
C GLU A 204 28.41 8.24 5.64
N PRO A 205 27.51 9.18 5.33
CA PRO A 205 26.68 9.04 4.14
C PRO A 205 27.64 8.95 2.95
N THR A 206 27.55 7.88 2.17
CA THR A 206 28.30 7.74 0.92
C THR A 206 27.72 8.77 -0.05
N GLN A 207 28.13 10.04 0.08
CA GLN A 207 27.98 10.97 -1.02
C GLN A 207 28.76 10.35 -2.17
N LEU A 208 28.05 9.98 -3.23
CA LEU A 208 28.70 9.65 -4.49
C LEU A 208 29.62 10.83 -4.82
N SER A 209 30.85 10.56 -5.24
CA SER A 209 31.69 11.64 -5.76
C SER A 209 30.92 12.31 -6.90
N ALA A 210 31.13 13.62 -7.10
CA ALA A 210 30.48 14.35 -8.19
C ALA A 210 30.65 13.64 -9.55
N GLU A 211 31.79 12.95 -9.73
CA GLU A 211 32.07 12.09 -10.89
C GLU A 211 31.14 10.86 -10.99
N LYS A 212 30.92 10.13 -9.89
CA LYS A 212 30.00 8.98 -9.89
C LYS A 212 28.53 9.40 -10.00
N GLU A 213 28.19 10.55 -9.45
CA GLU A 213 26.85 11.14 -9.61
C GLU A 213 26.62 11.55 -11.07
N ALA A 214 27.61 12.17 -11.72
CA ALA A 214 27.57 12.48 -13.14
C ALA A 214 27.50 11.21 -14.02
N GLU A 215 28.32 10.17 -13.74
CA GLU A 215 28.25 8.89 -14.44
C GLU A 215 26.87 8.23 -14.30
N LEU A 216 26.27 8.27 -13.10
CA LEU A 216 24.92 7.77 -12.88
C LEU A 216 23.88 8.57 -13.66
N LEU A 217 23.94 9.90 -13.63
CA LEU A 217 23.04 10.77 -14.39
C LEU A 217 23.17 10.56 -15.90
N ASP A 218 24.38 10.39 -16.41
CA ASP A 218 24.63 10.07 -17.82
C ASP A 218 24.11 8.66 -18.18
N SER A 219 24.24 7.69 -17.27
CA SER A 219 23.76 6.32 -17.48
C SER A 219 22.24 6.18 -17.52
N ILE A 220 21.51 7.10 -16.89
CA ILE A 220 20.03 7.13 -16.90
C ILE A 220 19.52 7.54 -18.29
N GLY A 221 20.36 8.15 -19.12
CA GLY A 221 20.03 8.59 -20.46
C GLY A 221 19.20 9.88 -20.46
N SER A 222 19.53 10.79 -21.37
CA SER A 222 18.75 12.02 -21.54
C SER A 222 17.45 11.71 -22.27
N SER A 223 16.35 12.39 -21.93
CA SER A 223 15.09 12.31 -22.68
C SER A 223 15.25 12.67 -24.17
N LYS A 224 16.35 13.33 -24.55
CA LYS A 224 16.74 13.63 -25.94
C LYS A 224 17.24 12.42 -26.75
N THR A 225 17.65 11.34 -26.09
CA THR A 225 18.11 10.10 -26.75
C THR A 225 17.01 9.05 -26.90
N LEU A 226 15.79 9.34 -26.44
CA LEU A 226 14.63 8.51 -26.72
C LEU A 226 14.23 8.71 -28.20
N PRO A 227 13.95 7.65 -28.96
CA PRO A 227 13.47 7.80 -30.33
C PRO A 227 12.18 8.64 -30.30
N GLU A 228 12.13 9.68 -31.13
CA GLU A 228 10.90 10.43 -31.37
C GLU A 228 9.90 9.43 -31.97
N GLY A 229 8.98 8.96 -31.13
CA GLY A 229 7.90 8.09 -31.57
C GLY A 229 7.00 8.91 -32.49
N ASP A 230 6.93 8.54 -33.77
CA ASP A 230 5.91 9.02 -34.69
C ASP A 230 4.55 8.51 -34.19
N TRP A 231 3.80 9.37 -33.50
CA TRP A 231 2.38 9.13 -33.22
C TRP A 231 1.62 9.35 -34.53
N LYS A 232 1.31 8.25 -35.25
CA LYS A 232 0.35 8.24 -36.37
C LYS A 232 -1.05 7.90 -35.89
#